data_AF-A0A7S3U743-F1
#
_entry.id   AF-A0A7S3U743-F1
#
_cell.length_a   1.000
_cell.length_b   1.000
_cell.length_c   1.000
_cell.angle_alpha   90.00
_cell.angle_beta   90.00
_cell.angle_gamma   90.00
#
_symmetry.space_group_name_H-M   'P 1'
#
loop_
_entity.id
_entity.type
_entity.pdbx_description
1 polymer ?
#
loop_
_entity_poly.entity_id
_entity_poly.type
_entity_poly.pdbx_seq_one_letter_code
_entity_poly.pdbx_strand_id
1 'polypeptide(L)'
;LFMNGRVLELRDMAVAERLVHARALKDEGNDRFRQQDFSAAVSLYEKAAGIFRYAKNKDPNWRKRGVRDETIEEVDERGEPGSDVHEQVTSLLVSCYSNLAAAYLGRAVLPRDAEHTS
;
A
#
# COMPACT_ATOMS: atom_id res chain seq x y z
N LEU A 1 -8.15 5.54 -4.24
CA LEU A 1 -6.80 6.05 -3.89
C LEU A 1 -6.02 6.29 -5.18
N PHE A 2 -5.69 7.53 -5.52
CA PHE A 2 -4.66 7.80 -6.53
C PHE A 2 -3.32 7.79 -5.80
N MET A 3 -2.44 6.85 -6.14
CA MET A 3 -1.11 6.79 -5.51
C MET A 3 -0.29 8.02 -5.93
N ASN A 4 0.32 8.69 -4.96
CA ASN A 4 1.21 9.83 -5.20
C ASN A 4 2.36 9.42 -6.13
N GLY A 5 2.82 10.35 -6.99
CA GLY A 5 3.84 10.11 -8.01
C GLY A 5 5.11 9.39 -7.51
N ARG A 6 5.56 9.71 -6.29
CA ARG A 6 6.71 9.04 -5.65
C ARG A 6 6.58 7.52 -5.55
N VAL A 7 5.37 6.97 -5.31
CA VAL A 7 5.20 5.51 -5.18
C VAL A 7 5.16 4.82 -6.55
N LEU A 8 4.75 5.55 -7.60
CA LEU A 8 4.80 5.03 -8.96
C LEU A 8 6.26 4.93 -9.43
N GLU A 9 7.09 5.92 -9.13
CA GLU A 9 8.53 5.93 -9.43
C GLU A 9 9.28 4.78 -8.73
N LEU A 10 8.85 4.40 -7.52
CA LEU A 10 9.46 3.26 -6.83
C LEU A 10 9.28 1.97 -7.61
N ARG A 11 8.20 1.78 -8.38
CA ARG A 11 7.93 0.51 -9.06
C ARG A 11 8.97 0.17 -10.14
N ASP A 12 9.63 1.18 -10.68
CA ASP A 12 10.67 1.04 -11.70
C ASP A 12 12.06 0.75 -11.11
N MET A 13 12.21 0.79 -9.78
CA MET A 13 13.48 0.55 -9.08
C MET A 13 13.78 -0.95 -8.90
N ALA A 14 15.03 -1.26 -8.56
CA ALA A 14 15.42 -2.62 -8.20
C ALA A 14 14.62 -3.12 -6.98
N VAL A 15 14.27 -4.41 -6.97
CA VAL A 15 13.48 -5.04 -5.88
C VAL A 15 14.05 -4.74 -4.48
N ALA A 16 15.37 -4.79 -4.33
CA ALA A 16 16.03 -4.53 -3.06
C ALA A 16 15.78 -3.10 -2.55
N GLU A 17 15.84 -2.10 -3.43
CA GLU A 17 15.56 -0.69 -3.10
C GLU A 17 14.08 -0.49 -2.76
N ARG A 18 13.19 -1.12 -3.54
CA ARG A 18 11.74 -1.12 -3.28
C ARG A 18 11.41 -1.67 -1.90
N LEU A 19 12.06 -2.76 -1.49
CA LEU A 19 11.88 -3.36 -0.17
C LEU A 19 12.27 -2.41 0.96
N VAL A 20 13.38 -1.67 0.81
CA VAL A 20 13.80 -0.66 1.80
C VAL A 20 12.74 0.42 1.95
N HIS A 21 12.27 1.00 0.84
CA HIS A 21 11.25 2.05 0.88
C HIS A 21 9.91 1.55 1.42
N ALA A 22 9.48 0.35 1.04
CA ALA A 22 8.22 -0.20 1.49
C ALA A 22 8.25 -0.53 3.00
N ARG A 23 9.38 -1.02 3.52
CA ARG A 23 9.59 -1.22 4.97
C ARG A 23 9.54 0.10 5.72
N ALA A 24 10.20 1.14 5.21
CA ALA A 24 10.17 2.47 5.82
C ALA A 24 8.75 3.06 5.90
N LEU A 25 7.95 2.93 4.82
CA LEU A 25 6.54 3.34 4.81
C LEU A 25 5.71 2.54 5.84
N LYS A 26 5.93 1.23 5.92
CA LYS A 26 5.25 0.38 6.91
C LYS A 26 5.64 0.77 8.34
N ASP A 27 6.90 1.10 8.59
CA ASP A 27 7.35 1.55 9.91
C ASP A 27 6.80 2.93 10.28
N GLU A 28 6.77 3.89 9.36
CA GLU A 28 6.08 5.18 9.57
C GLU A 28 4.58 4.96 9.84
N GLY A 29 3.95 4.00 9.14
CA GLY A 29 2.57 3.60 9.39
C GLY A 29 2.36 3.09 10.81
N ASN A 30 3.32 2.31 11.34
CA ASN A 30 3.27 1.83 12.73
C ASN A 30 3.36 3.00 13.71
N ASP A 31 4.17 4.02 13.42
CA ASP A 31 4.29 5.21 14.27
C ASP A 31 2.97 6.00 14.31
N ARG A 32 2.35 6.22 13.14
CA ARG A 32 1.01 6.85 13.06
C ARG A 32 -0.06 6.04 13.77
N PHE A 33 -0.02 4.71 13.62
CA PHE A 33 -0.96 3.82 14.30
C PHE A 33 -0.86 3.94 15.82
N ARG A 34 0.35 4.00 16.39
CA ARG A 34 0.55 4.18 17.84
C ARG A 34 0.05 5.55 18.33
N GLN A 35 0.04 6.55 17.47
CA GLN A 35 -0.53 7.88 17.73
C GLN A 35 -2.05 7.92 17.53
N GLN A 36 -2.69 6.78 17.22
CA GLN A 36 -4.11 6.67 16.86
C GLN A 36 -4.52 7.47 15.62
N ASP A 37 -3.55 7.96 14.84
CA ASP A 37 -3.77 8.54 13.51
C ASP A 37 -3.95 7.40 12.49
N PHE A 38 -5.08 6.72 12.60
CA PHE A 38 -5.37 5.54 11.79
C PHE A 38 -5.58 5.90 10.31
N SER A 39 -6.03 7.11 10.01
CA SER A 39 -6.17 7.59 8.62
C SER A 39 -4.81 7.70 7.93
N ALA A 40 -3.81 8.31 8.58
CA ALA A 40 -2.46 8.34 8.04
C ALA A 40 -1.82 6.94 8.00
N ALA A 41 -2.02 6.13 9.05
CA ALA A 41 -1.51 4.76 9.09
C ALA A 41 -2.02 3.92 7.90
N VAL A 42 -3.34 3.96 7.63
CA VAL A 42 -3.94 3.29 6.46
C VAL A 42 -3.27 3.74 5.17
N SER A 43 -3.11 5.05 4.96
CA SER A 43 -2.47 5.57 3.75
C SER A 43 -1.04 5.05 3.57
N LEU A 44 -0.28 4.94 4.65
CA LEU A 44 1.11 4.47 4.63
C LEU A 44 1.21 2.96 4.34
N TYR A 45 0.37 2.14 4.98
CA TYR A 45 0.33 0.70 4.70
C TYR A 45 -0.16 0.39 3.28
N GLU A 46 -1.14 1.13 2.76
CA GLU A 46 -1.59 0.99 1.36
C GLU A 46 -0.50 1.37 0.37
N LYS A 47 0.28 2.42 0.65
CA LYS A 47 1.44 2.78 -0.17
C LYS A 47 2.52 1.70 -0.13
N ALA A 48 2.86 1.19 1.06
CA ALA A 48 3.85 0.13 1.23
C ALA A 48 3.46 -1.15 0.46
N ALA A 49 2.23 -1.63 0.63
CA ALA A 49 1.74 -2.80 -0.08
C ALA A 49 1.64 -2.56 -1.60
N GLY A 50 1.19 -1.37 -1.99
CA GLY A 50 1.00 -1.00 -3.39
C GLY A 50 2.28 -0.82 -4.20
N ILE A 51 3.46 -0.89 -3.58
CA ILE A 51 4.73 -0.99 -4.31
C ILE A 51 4.85 -2.35 -5.00
N PHE A 52 4.38 -3.43 -4.35
CA PHE A 52 4.55 -4.80 -4.84
C PHE A 52 3.26 -5.44 -5.36
N ARG A 53 2.08 -4.95 -4.94
CA ARG A 53 0.80 -5.49 -5.41
C ARG A 53 -0.16 -4.38 -5.78
N TYR A 54 -0.51 -4.31 -7.06
CA TYR A 54 -1.32 -3.20 -7.58
C TYR A 54 -2.08 -3.57 -8.85
N ALA A 55 -3.17 -2.84 -9.11
CA ALA A 55 -3.85 -2.89 -10.39
C ALA A 55 -3.28 -1.81 -11.32
N LYS A 56 -2.99 -2.16 -12.57
CA LYS A 56 -2.66 -1.18 -13.63
C LYS A 56 -3.64 -1.32 -14.79
N ASN A 57 -4.06 -0.18 -15.33
CA ASN A 57 -4.88 -0.16 -16.54
C ASN A 57 -3.97 -0.20 -17.78
N LYS A 58 -4.22 -1.17 -18.67
CA LYS A 58 -3.49 -1.37 -19.93
C LYS A 58 -3.97 -0.47 -21.07
N ASP A 59 -5.17 0.09 -21.00
CA ASP A 59 -5.67 1.02 -22.03
C ASP A 59 -5.09 2.42 -21.78
N PRO A 60 -4.19 2.95 -22.64
CA PRO A 60 -3.61 4.28 -22.45
C PRO A 60 -4.66 5.41 -22.47
N ASN A 61 -5.86 5.17 -23.03
CA ASN A 61 -6.96 6.12 -23.10
C ASN A 61 -8.07 5.85 -22.07
N TRP A 62 -7.80 5.04 -21.03
CA TRP A 62 -8.79 4.69 -20.00
C TRP A 62 -9.46 5.93 -19.37
N ARG A 63 -8.72 7.04 -19.25
CA ARG A 63 -9.25 8.31 -18.71
C ARG A 63 -10.42 8.89 -19.51
N LYS A 64 -10.48 8.62 -20.82
CA LYS A 64 -11.55 9.09 -21.72
C LYS A 64 -12.63 8.04 -21.95
N ARG A 65 -12.26 6.75 -21.90
CA ARG A 65 -13.14 5.61 -22.24
C ARG A 65 -13.76 4.92 -21.03
N GLY A 66 -13.36 5.33 -19.83
CA GLY A 66 -13.69 4.63 -18.59
C GLY A 66 -12.75 3.47 -18.31
N VAL A 67 -12.85 2.93 -17.10
CA VAL A 67 -12.14 1.72 -16.68
C VAL A 67 -13.03 0.52 -16.96
N ARG A 68 -12.51 -0.43 -17.73
CA ARG A 68 -13.18 -1.71 -18.00
C ARG A 68 -12.39 -2.83 -17.35
N ASP A 69 -13.08 -3.83 -16.81
CA ASP A 69 -12.43 -4.96 -16.12
C ASP A 69 -11.42 -5.67 -17.03
N GLU A 70 -11.73 -5.82 -18.32
CA GLU A 70 -10.82 -6.44 -19.30
C GLU A 70 -9.50 -5.69 -19.48
N THR A 71 -9.46 -4.41 -19.11
CA THR A 71 -8.30 -3.53 -19.25
C THR A 71 -7.47 -3.43 -17.96
N ILE A 72 -7.92 -4.06 -16.87
CA ILE A 72 -7.19 -4.09 -15.62
C ILE A 72 -6.30 -5.34 -15.57
N GLU A 73 -5.04 -5.12 -15.23
CA GLU A 73 -4.10 -6.18 -14.87
C GLU A 73 -3.72 -6.03 -13.41
N GLU A 74 -3.87 -7.12 -12.67
CA GLU A 74 -3.24 -7.27 -11.36
C GLU A 74 -1.76 -7.56 -11.56
N VAL A 75 -0.92 -6.74 -10.94
CA VAL A 75 0.51 -6.94 -10.86
C VAL A 75 0.86 -7.43 -9.47
N ASP A 76 1.65 -8.50 -9.44
CA ASP A 76 2.18 -9.11 -8.23
C ASP A 76 3.69 -9.31 -8.40
N GLU A 77 4.46 -8.51 -7.67
CA GLU A 77 5.92 -8.50 -7.75
C GLU A 77 6.58 -9.17 -6.53
N ARG A 78 5.94 -10.21 -6.00
CA ARG A 78 6.58 -11.10 -5.02
C ARG A 78 7.75 -11.88 -5.59
N GLY A 79 7.88 -11.99 -6.92
CA GLY A 79 8.89 -12.86 -7.52
C GLY A 79 8.57 -14.36 -7.34
N GLU A 80 9.47 -15.20 -7.80
CA GLU A 80 9.25 -16.65 -7.89
C GLU A 80 9.03 -17.30 -6.51
N PRO A 81 8.01 -18.18 -6.37
CA PRO A 81 7.79 -18.92 -5.14
C PRO A 81 9.05 -19.64 -4.63
N GLY A 82 9.35 -19.49 -3.35
CA GLY A 82 10.54 -20.08 -2.70
C GLY A 82 11.84 -19.28 -2.90
N SER A 83 11.81 -18.15 -3.61
CA SER A 83 12.92 -17.19 -3.60
C SER A 83 12.93 -16.35 -2.32
N ASP A 84 14.12 -15.88 -1.93
CA ASP A 84 14.28 -14.95 -0.79
C ASP A 84 13.43 -13.67 -0.98
N VAL A 85 13.38 -13.14 -2.20
CA VAL A 85 12.52 -12.01 -2.54
C VAL A 85 11.05 -12.32 -2.24
N HIS A 86 10.57 -13.50 -2.63
CA HIS A 86 9.19 -13.92 -2.39
C HIS A 86 8.85 -13.99 -0.92
N GLU A 87 9.73 -14.55 -0.10
CA GLU A 87 9.54 -14.62 1.34
C GLU A 87 9.51 -13.22 1.97
N GLN A 88 10.46 -12.36 1.59
CA GLN A 88 10.55 -11.00 2.10
C GLN A 88 9.34 -10.14 1.73
N VAL A 89 8.93 -10.14 0.46
CA VAL A 89 7.78 -9.37 -0.01
C VAL A 89 6.48 -9.93 0.58
N THR A 90 6.34 -11.26 0.65
CA THR A 90 5.15 -11.89 1.25
C THR A 90 5.01 -11.52 2.72
N SER A 91 6.10 -11.59 3.50
CA SER A 91 6.11 -11.20 4.91
C SER A 91 5.70 -9.73 5.10
N LEU A 92 6.24 -8.83 4.27
CA LEU A 92 5.86 -7.42 4.26
C LEU A 92 4.38 -7.21 3.95
N LEU A 93 3.84 -7.86 2.91
CA LEU A 93 2.45 -7.74 2.50
C LEU A 93 1.50 -8.25 3.57
N VAL A 94 1.79 -9.42 4.17
CA VAL A 94 1.01 -9.96 5.30
C VAL A 94 0.97 -8.95 6.44
N SER A 95 2.12 -8.39 6.82
CA SER A 95 2.19 -7.36 7.87
C SER A 95 1.37 -6.11 7.52
N CYS A 96 1.45 -5.62 6.27
CA CYS A 96 0.66 -4.47 5.83
C CYS A 96 -0.84 -4.74 5.88
N TYR A 97 -1.30 -5.91 5.43
CA TYR A 97 -2.72 -6.25 5.42
C TYR A 97 -3.28 -6.46 6.84
N SER A 98 -2.52 -7.11 7.73
CA SER A 98 -2.89 -7.22 9.14
C SER A 98 -3.01 -5.85 9.80
N ASN A 99 -2.05 -4.96 9.56
CA ASN A 99 -2.06 -3.61 10.10
C ASN A 99 -3.18 -2.75 9.50
N LEU A 100 -3.49 -2.91 8.21
CA LEU A 100 -4.63 -2.25 7.58
C LEU A 100 -5.94 -2.67 8.23
N ALA A 101 -6.16 -3.97 8.42
CA ALA A 101 -7.36 -4.47 9.09
C ALA A 101 -7.49 -3.88 10.50
N ALA A 102 -6.39 -3.84 11.27
CA ALA A 102 -6.37 -3.22 12.60
C ALA A 102 -6.66 -1.72 12.56
N ALA A 103 -6.09 -0.98 11.60
CA ALA A 103 -6.28 0.46 11.47
C ALA A 103 -7.72 0.81 11.04
N TYR A 104 -8.29 0.04 10.11
CA TYR A 104 -9.69 0.18 9.73
C TYR A 104 -10.64 -0.11 10.89
N LEU A 105 -10.36 -1.12 11.71
CA LEU A 105 -11.12 -1.36 12.94
C LEU A 105 -10.97 -0.19 13.93
N GLY A 106 -9.76 0.31 14.13
CA GLY A 106 -9.51 1.49 14.97
C GLY A 106 -10.32 2.71 14.54
N ARG A 107 -10.39 3.00 13.23
CA ARG A 107 -11.23 4.07 12.65
C ARG A 107 -12.73 3.87 12.90
N ALA A 108 -13.19 2.63 12.89
CA ALA A 108 -14.60 2.32 13.08
C ALA A 108 -15.05 2.45 14.55
N VAL A 109 -14.12 2.24 15.50
CA VAL A 109 -14.40 2.22 16.93
C VAL A 109 -14.17 3.58 17.61
N LEU A 110 -13.30 4.45 17.06
CA LEU A 110 -13.12 5.79 17.60
C LEU A 110 -14.29 6.73 17.25
N PRO A 111 -14.79 7.55 18.21
CA PRO A 111 -15.78 8.58 17.94
C PRO A 111 -15.23 9.60 16.93
N ARG A 112 -16.05 9.97 15.92
CA ARG A 112 -15.66 10.91 14.85
C ARG A 112 -15.33 12.33 15.34
N ASP A 113 -15.64 12.64 16.60
CA ASP A 113 -15.52 13.99 17.18
C ASP A 113 -14.13 14.28 17.77
N ALA A 114 -13.20 13.33 17.76
CA ALA A 114 -11.84 13.54 18.26
C ALA A 114 -10.87 14.21 17.26
N GLU A 115 -11.29 14.43 16.00
CA GLU A 115 -10.40 14.92 14.93
C GLU A 115 -10.35 16.46 14.78
N HIS A 116 -11.05 17.26 15.61
CA HIS A 116 -11.17 18.72 15.40
C HIS A 116 -10.80 19.63 16.59
N THR A 117 -9.97 19.17 17.53
CA THR A 117 -9.38 20.07 18.55
C THR A 117 -7.88 19.92 18.63
N SER A 118 -7.16 20.69 17.81
CA SER A 118 -5.85 21.30 18.13
C SER A 118 -5.57 22.43 17.15
#